data_AF-A0A2V8BGF5-F1
#
_entry.id   AF-A0A2V8BGF5-F1
#
_cell.length_a   1.000
_cell.length_b   1.000
_cell.length_c   1.000
_cell.angle_alpha   90.00
_cell.angle_beta   90.00
_cell.angle_gamma   90.00
#
_symmetry.space_group_name_H-M   'P 1'
#
loop_
_entity.id
_entity.type
_entity.pdbx_description
1 polymer ?
#
loop_
_entity_poly.entity_id
_entity_poly.type
_entity_poly.pdbx_seq_one_letter_code
_entity_poly.pdbx_strand_id
1 'polypeptide(L)'
;MGWARKYSIFQYPFVTACCGMEYMATACAHYDVDRFGAGLPRFSPRQADVLFVVGTISQKIAPVLKRIYDQMAEPKWVVSFGVCTCTGGFYDNYATVMGIDTIMPVDIYIPGCPPRPEYVLDGLIKLQAKIQAQHATGQRPAPEQRPDSAALQQRRGAPEPGRRRQEFRP
;
A
#
# COMPACT_ATOMS: atom_id res chain seq x y z
N MET A 1 11.61 -22.20 -2.76
CA MET A 1 10.64 -21.37 -3.52
C MET A 1 10.72 -19.87 -3.22
N GLY A 2 11.25 -19.42 -2.07
CA GLY A 2 11.32 -17.99 -1.72
C GLY A 2 12.13 -17.13 -2.70
N TRP A 3 13.25 -17.66 -3.19
CA TRP A 3 14.08 -16.99 -4.21
C TRP A 3 13.31 -16.76 -5.53
N ALA A 4 12.58 -17.77 -6.02
CA ALA A 4 11.82 -17.66 -7.26
C ALA A 4 10.76 -16.56 -7.15
N ARG A 5 9.96 -16.56 -6.08
CA ARG A 5 8.91 -15.55 -5.85
C ARG A 5 9.46 -14.13 -5.67
N LYS A 6 10.67 -13.99 -5.12
CA LYS A 6 11.33 -12.69 -4.92
C LYS A 6 11.69 -12.00 -6.25
N TYR A 7 12.17 -12.77 -7.22
CA TYR A 7 12.67 -12.27 -8.50
C TYR A 7 11.64 -12.38 -9.65
N SER A 8 10.43 -12.88 -9.39
CA SER A 8 9.35 -12.94 -10.37
C SER A 8 8.07 -12.35 -9.77
N ILE A 9 8.05 -11.03 -9.58
CA ILE A 9 6.91 -10.33 -8.99
C ILE A 9 6.04 -9.76 -10.12
N PHE A 10 4.83 -10.28 -10.28
CA PHE A 10 3.86 -9.71 -11.22
C PHE A 10 3.00 -8.67 -10.50
N GLN A 11 3.22 -7.41 -10.85
CA GLN A 11 2.53 -6.27 -10.27
C GLN A 11 1.20 -5.98 -10.99
N TYR A 12 0.15 -5.70 -10.21
CA TYR A 12 -1.11 -5.14 -10.65
C TYR A 12 -1.18 -3.68 -10.16
N PRO A 13 -0.83 -2.70 -11.01
CA PRO A 13 -0.91 -1.30 -10.63
C PRO A 13 -2.34 -0.78 -10.72
N PHE A 14 -2.99 -0.63 -9.57
CA PHE A 14 -4.28 0.05 -9.45
C PHE A 14 -4.07 1.54 -9.23
N VAL A 15 -3.93 2.26 -10.34
CA VAL A 15 -3.65 3.70 -10.37
C VAL A 15 -4.95 4.51 -10.36
N THR A 16 -5.12 5.36 -9.35
CA THR A 16 -6.33 6.18 -9.20
C THR A 16 -6.06 7.69 -9.13
N ALA A 17 -4.82 8.12 -8.90
CA ALA A 17 -4.49 9.54 -8.71
C ALA A 17 -3.04 9.89 -9.09
N CYS A 18 -2.54 11.02 -8.57
CA CYS A 18 -1.24 11.63 -8.89
C CYS A 18 -0.02 10.71 -8.70
N CYS A 19 -0.10 9.75 -7.77
CA CYS A 19 0.94 8.76 -7.55
C CYS A 19 1.22 7.88 -8.78
N GLY A 20 0.31 7.83 -9.76
CA GLY A 20 0.48 7.08 -10.99
C GLY A 20 1.65 7.53 -11.85
N MET A 21 1.90 8.84 -11.93
CA MET A 21 3.04 9.37 -12.72
C MET A 21 4.36 8.90 -12.13
N GLU A 22 4.44 8.82 -10.81
CA GLU A 22 5.62 8.39 -10.09
C GLU A 22 5.88 6.89 -10.21
N TYR A 23 4.79 6.11 -10.19
CA TYR A 23 4.84 4.69 -10.52
C TYR A 23 5.39 4.46 -11.95
N MET A 24 4.88 5.22 -12.93
CA MET A 24 5.38 5.14 -14.32
C MET A 24 6.83 5.59 -14.43
N ALA A 25 7.22 6.66 -13.72
CA ALA A 25 8.60 7.14 -13.68
C ALA A 25 9.56 6.08 -13.12
N THR A 26 9.13 5.34 -12.08
CA THR A 26 9.90 4.21 -11.53
C THR A 26 10.06 3.09 -12.56
N ALA A 27 9.07 2.90 -13.44
CA ALA A 27 9.14 1.91 -14.52
C ALA A 27 9.93 2.37 -15.76
N CYS A 28 10.27 3.66 -15.87
CA CYS A 28 11.11 4.17 -16.96
C CYS A 28 12.58 3.74 -16.81
N ALA A 29 13.32 3.86 -17.90
CA ALA A 29 14.71 3.39 -18.03
C ALA A 29 15.70 3.90 -16.97
N HIS A 30 15.41 5.02 -16.30
CA HIS A 30 16.30 5.57 -15.28
C HIS A 30 16.33 4.73 -13.99
N TYR A 31 15.17 4.21 -13.58
CA TYR A 31 15.01 3.43 -12.35
C TYR A 31 14.78 1.95 -12.62
N ASP A 32 14.15 1.63 -13.76
CA ASP A 32 13.93 0.29 -14.30
C ASP A 32 13.57 -0.79 -13.26
N VAL A 33 12.29 -0.88 -12.90
CA VAL A 33 11.80 -1.94 -12.02
C VAL A 33 11.95 -3.36 -12.60
N ASP A 34 12.21 -3.51 -13.91
CA ASP A 34 12.41 -4.83 -14.52
C ASP A 34 13.69 -5.49 -14.03
N ARG A 35 14.73 -4.70 -13.75
CA ARG A 35 15.97 -5.18 -13.13
C ARG A 35 15.73 -5.94 -11.82
N PHE A 36 14.69 -5.57 -11.08
CA PHE A 36 14.34 -6.21 -9.81
C PHE A 36 13.37 -7.38 -9.97
N GLY A 37 13.04 -7.77 -11.21
CA GLY A 37 12.11 -8.86 -11.49
C GLY A 37 10.65 -8.46 -11.35
N ALA A 38 10.35 -7.17 -11.45
CA ALA A 38 9.01 -6.61 -11.34
C ALA A 38 8.53 -5.87 -12.61
N GLY A 39 9.19 -6.01 -13.76
CA GLY A 39 8.93 -5.14 -14.92
C GLY A 39 7.68 -5.42 -15.73
N LEU A 40 6.98 -6.53 -15.47
CA LEU A 40 5.78 -6.90 -16.22
C LEU A 40 4.50 -6.59 -15.41
N PRO A 41 3.88 -5.40 -15.58
CA PRO A 41 2.56 -5.16 -15.03
C PRO A 41 1.54 -6.07 -15.71
N ARG A 42 0.87 -6.89 -14.90
CA ARG A 42 -0.24 -7.73 -15.34
C ARG A 42 -1.53 -7.02 -14.97
N PHE A 43 -2.29 -6.61 -15.98
CA PHE A 43 -3.59 -5.96 -15.78
C PHE A 43 -4.75 -6.95 -15.56
N SER A 44 -4.45 -8.24 -15.35
CA SER A 44 -5.43 -9.21 -14.89
C SER A 44 -5.09 -9.63 -13.45
N PRO A 45 -6.05 -9.54 -12.50
CA PRO A 45 -5.77 -9.87 -11.10
C PRO A 45 -5.45 -11.36 -10.91
N ARG A 46 -5.89 -12.23 -11.82
CA ARG A 46 -5.61 -13.68 -11.73
C ARG A 46 -4.17 -14.06 -12.11
N GLN A 47 -3.44 -13.16 -12.78
CA GLN A 47 -2.05 -13.37 -13.18
C GLN A 47 -1.06 -12.52 -12.37
N ALA A 48 -1.56 -11.72 -11.43
CA ALA A 48 -0.75 -10.83 -10.62
C ALA A 48 -0.63 -11.35 -9.20
N ASP A 49 0.55 -11.16 -8.62
CA ASP A 49 0.86 -11.58 -7.25
C ASP A 49 0.88 -10.38 -6.29
N VAL A 50 1.21 -9.17 -6.79
CA VAL A 50 1.30 -7.96 -5.96
C VAL A 50 0.31 -6.92 -6.43
N LEU A 51 -0.57 -6.48 -5.54
CA LEU A 51 -1.48 -5.37 -5.76
C LEU A 51 -0.81 -4.06 -5.30
N PHE A 52 -0.45 -3.22 -6.27
CA PHE A 52 -0.01 -1.86 -5.99
C PHE A 52 -1.22 -0.94 -5.99
N VAL A 53 -1.54 -0.37 -4.83
CA VAL A 53 -2.60 0.63 -4.75
C VAL A 53 -1.96 2.01 -4.78
N VAL A 54 -2.18 2.70 -5.89
CA VAL A 54 -1.42 3.89 -6.26
C VAL A 54 -2.35 5.11 -6.31
N GLY A 55 -2.40 5.84 -5.20
CA GLY A 55 -3.16 7.08 -5.08
C GLY A 55 -4.47 6.98 -4.29
N THR A 56 -5.24 8.08 -4.27
CA THR A 56 -6.43 8.17 -3.40
C THR A 56 -7.54 7.19 -3.79
N ILE A 57 -8.16 6.57 -2.78
CA ILE A 57 -9.28 5.64 -2.96
C ILE A 57 -10.55 6.33 -2.49
N SER A 58 -11.52 6.42 -3.40
CA SER A 58 -12.85 6.92 -3.06
C SER A 58 -13.72 5.81 -2.46
N GLN A 59 -14.69 6.19 -1.64
CA GLN A 59 -15.68 5.27 -1.07
C GLN A 59 -16.42 4.46 -2.15
N LYS A 60 -16.63 5.06 -3.33
CA LYS A 60 -17.28 4.40 -4.47
C LYS A 60 -16.40 3.31 -5.11
N ILE A 61 -15.09 3.50 -5.15
CA ILE A 61 -14.17 2.54 -5.79
C ILE A 61 -13.66 1.47 -4.81
N ALA A 62 -13.76 1.72 -3.50
CA ALA A 62 -13.42 0.77 -2.44
C ALA A 62 -13.98 -0.67 -2.65
N PRO A 63 -15.27 -0.89 -2.94
CA PRO A 63 -15.78 -2.25 -3.16
C PRO A 63 -15.23 -2.91 -4.42
N VAL A 64 -14.88 -2.13 -5.46
CA VAL A 64 -14.25 -2.65 -6.68
C VAL A 64 -12.84 -3.13 -6.35
N LEU A 65 -12.10 -2.34 -5.58
CA LEU A 65 -10.75 -2.68 -5.16
C LEU A 65 -10.72 -3.95 -4.29
N LYS A 66 -11.69 -4.09 -3.37
CA LYS A 66 -11.86 -5.32 -2.58
C LYS A 66 -12.12 -6.54 -3.46
N ARG A 67 -12.98 -6.41 -4.47
CA ARG A 67 -13.26 -7.49 -5.43
C ARG A 67 -12.03 -7.90 -6.23
N ILE A 68 -11.21 -6.94 -6.66
CA ILE A 68 -9.94 -7.21 -7.36
C ILE A 68 -9.03 -8.03 -6.46
N TYR A 69 -8.84 -7.59 -5.21
CA TYR A 69 -8.01 -8.31 -4.23
C TYR A 69 -8.53 -9.73 -3.96
N ASP A 70 -9.85 -9.92 -3.86
CA ASP A 70 -10.44 -11.24 -3.61
C ASP A 70 -10.31 -12.19 -4.82
N GLN A 71 -10.19 -11.65 -6.05
CA GLN A 71 -9.98 -12.43 -7.27
C GLN A 71 -8.52 -12.85 -7.50
N MET A 72 -7.56 -12.27 -6.79
CA MET A 72 -6.15 -12.64 -6.88
C MET A 72 -5.90 -14.00 -6.23
N ALA A 73 -5.07 -14.81 -6.88
CA ALA A 73 -4.64 -16.11 -6.37
C ALA A 73 -3.66 -15.94 -5.20
N GLU A 74 -3.65 -16.91 -4.29
CA GLU A 74 -2.64 -16.97 -3.23
C GLU A 74 -1.34 -17.59 -3.81
N PRO A 75 -0.15 -17.04 -3.54
CA PRO A 75 0.21 -15.96 -2.62
C PRO A 75 0.00 -14.54 -3.19
N LYS A 76 -0.63 -13.66 -2.42
CA LYS A 76 -0.82 -12.25 -2.81
C LYS A 76 -0.31 -11.25 -1.79
N TRP A 77 0.26 -10.14 -2.26
CA TRP A 77 0.74 -9.05 -1.40
C TRP A 77 0.14 -7.72 -1.81
N VAL A 78 -0.01 -6.82 -0.84
CA VAL A 78 -0.56 -5.47 -1.05
C VAL A 78 0.47 -4.43 -0.66
N VAL A 79 0.76 -3.53 -1.59
CA VAL A 79 1.64 -2.39 -1.38
C VAL A 79 0.79 -1.12 -1.44
N SER A 80 0.82 -0.33 -0.37
CA SER A 80 0.21 1.00 -0.40
C SER A 80 1.24 2.03 -0.85
N PHE A 81 0.85 2.82 -1.85
CA PHE A 81 1.72 3.78 -2.49
C PHE A 81 1.16 5.20 -2.29
N GLY A 82 1.88 5.95 -1.46
CA GLY A 82 1.60 7.34 -1.15
C GLY A 82 0.70 7.54 0.07
N VAL A 83 0.75 8.76 0.62
CA VAL A 83 0.03 9.12 1.85
C VAL A 83 -1.48 8.96 1.72
N CYS A 84 -2.04 9.12 0.53
CA CYS A 84 -3.47 8.94 0.31
C CYS A 84 -3.93 7.51 0.63
N THR A 85 -3.14 6.49 0.27
CA THR A 85 -3.48 5.09 0.58
C THR A 85 -3.04 4.68 1.98
N CYS A 86 -1.89 5.16 2.45
CA CYS A 86 -1.43 4.83 3.80
C CYS A 86 -2.40 5.39 4.83
N THR A 87 -2.88 6.60 4.58
CA THR A 87 -3.33 7.48 5.65
C THR A 87 -4.71 8.12 5.43
N GLY A 88 -5.17 8.17 4.18
CA GLY A 88 -6.16 9.15 3.71
C GLY A 88 -5.48 10.43 3.21
N GLY A 89 -4.27 10.70 3.70
CA GLY A 89 -3.46 11.85 3.32
C GLY A 89 -4.09 13.14 3.83
N PHE A 90 -4.09 14.17 2.99
CA PHE A 90 -4.74 15.44 3.28
C PHE A 90 -6.25 15.45 3.00
N TYR A 91 -6.80 14.34 2.48
CA TYR A 91 -8.23 14.22 2.18
C TYR A 91 -8.97 13.65 3.39
N ASP A 92 -9.33 14.53 4.32
CA ASP A 92 -10.30 14.22 5.39
C ASP A 92 -11.71 14.65 4.95
N ASN A 93 -12.31 13.87 4.05
CA ASN A 93 -13.64 14.16 3.52
C ASN A 93 -14.49 12.90 3.34
N TYR A 94 -15.78 13.10 3.11
CA TYR A 94 -16.77 12.02 3.00
C TYR A 94 -16.58 11.11 1.77
N ALA A 95 -15.83 11.56 0.76
CA ALA A 95 -15.69 10.85 -0.50
C ALA A 95 -14.49 9.90 -0.51
N THR A 96 -13.50 10.09 0.37
CA THR A 96 -12.26 9.31 0.44
C THR A 96 -12.27 8.28 1.56
N VAL A 97 -11.48 7.23 1.40
CA VAL A 97 -11.24 6.23 2.44
C VAL A 97 -10.01 6.63 3.24
N MET A 98 -10.13 6.63 4.58
CA MET A 98 -9.05 6.99 5.50
C MET A 98 -8.08 5.82 5.71
N GLY A 99 -7.37 5.46 4.65
CA GLY A 99 -6.39 4.37 4.62
C GLY A 99 -6.95 3.07 4.06
N ILE A 100 -6.14 2.38 3.27
CA ILE A 100 -6.53 1.12 2.62
C ILE A 100 -6.65 -0.06 3.60
N ASP A 101 -6.02 0.06 4.77
CA ASP A 101 -6.03 -0.95 5.85
C ASP A 101 -7.44 -1.27 6.34
N THR A 102 -8.37 -0.33 6.13
CA THR A 102 -9.79 -0.50 6.43
C THR A 102 -10.49 -1.50 5.51
N ILE A 103 -9.94 -1.75 4.32
CA ILE A 103 -10.53 -2.61 3.28
C ILE A 103 -9.79 -3.94 3.16
N MET A 104 -8.45 -3.91 3.24
CA MET A 104 -7.61 -5.09 3.04
C MET A 104 -6.28 -4.99 3.82
N PRO A 105 -5.64 -6.12 4.14
CA PRO A 105 -4.35 -6.10 4.80
C PRO A 105 -3.27 -5.53 3.89
N VAL A 106 -2.42 -4.66 4.43
CA VAL A 106 -1.26 -4.08 3.72
C VAL A 106 0.01 -4.76 4.19
N ASP A 107 0.86 -5.14 3.24
CA ASP A 107 2.17 -5.73 3.54
C ASP A 107 3.27 -4.68 3.63
N ILE A 108 3.19 -3.58 2.87
CA ILE A 108 4.17 -2.47 2.90
C ILE A 108 3.49 -1.12 2.66
N TYR A 109 3.93 -0.09 3.41
CA TYR A 109 3.60 1.30 3.15
C TYR A 109 4.80 2.03 2.54
N ILE A 110 4.55 2.74 1.44
CA ILE A 110 5.53 3.64 0.82
C ILE A 110 5.04 5.07 1.04
N PRO A 111 5.59 5.80 2.03
CA PRO A 111 5.13 7.15 2.34
C PRO A 111 5.61 8.16 1.28
N GLY A 112 4.71 9.08 0.89
CA GLY A 112 5.03 10.22 0.01
C GLY A 112 3.82 10.81 -0.71
N CYS A 113 3.95 12.00 -1.31
CA CYS A 113 2.84 12.70 -1.97
C CYS A 113 3.27 13.55 -3.18
N PRO A 114 3.71 12.94 -4.31
CA PRO A 114 3.95 11.51 -4.53
C PRO A 114 5.31 11.06 -3.96
N PRO A 115 5.51 9.76 -3.64
CA PRO A 115 6.77 9.24 -3.12
C PRO A 115 7.84 9.15 -4.20
N ARG A 116 9.02 9.76 -4.01
CA ARG A 116 10.09 9.71 -5.01
C ARG A 116 10.42 8.28 -5.46
N PRO A 117 10.91 8.04 -6.70
CA PRO A 117 11.03 6.70 -7.26
C PRO A 117 12.01 5.84 -6.46
N GLU A 118 13.00 6.44 -5.81
CA GLU A 118 13.95 5.73 -4.95
C GLU A 118 13.27 5.12 -3.72
N TYR A 119 12.27 5.81 -3.14
CA TYR A 119 11.46 5.25 -2.04
C TYR A 119 10.59 4.09 -2.52
N VAL A 120 10.15 4.12 -3.77
CA VAL A 120 9.39 3.02 -4.38
C VAL A 120 10.26 1.79 -4.53
N LEU A 121 11.49 1.97 -5.02
CA LEU A 121 12.48 0.90 -5.13
C LEU A 121 12.86 0.31 -3.77
N ASP A 122 13.08 1.15 -2.76
CA ASP A 122 13.34 0.69 -1.39
C ASP A 122 12.15 -0.12 -0.84
N GLY A 123 10.92 0.34 -1.10
CA GLY A 123 9.70 -0.40 -0.77
C GLY A 123 9.63 -1.78 -1.44
N LEU A 124 10.01 -1.87 -2.72
CA LEU A 124 10.07 -3.13 -3.46
C LEU A 124 11.13 -4.08 -2.90
N ILE A 125 12.33 -3.57 -2.57
CA ILE A 125 13.41 -4.36 -1.97
C ILE A 125 13.00 -4.89 -0.59
N LYS A 126 12.30 -4.07 0.21
CA LYS A 126 11.70 -4.51 1.47
C LYS A 126 10.65 -5.60 1.27
N LEU A 127 9.82 -5.49 0.23
CA LEU A 127 8.83 -6.53 -0.12
C LEU A 127 9.52 -7.85 -0.42
N GLN A 128 10.54 -7.78 -1.26
CA GLN A 128 11.36 -8.91 -1.64
C GLN A 128 12.02 -9.59 -0.43
N ALA A 129 12.53 -8.82 0.53
CA ALA A 129 13.05 -9.35 1.78
C ALA A 129 11.96 -10.04 2.62
N LYS A 130 10.75 -9.45 2.70
CA LYS A 130 9.59 -10.00 3.42
C LYS A 130 9.10 -11.31 2.80
N ILE A 131 9.07 -11.40 1.46
CA ILE A 131 8.73 -12.63 0.71
C ILE A 131 9.76 -13.74 0.98
N GLN A 132 11.06 -13.38 1.00
CA GLN A 132 12.13 -14.32 1.29
C GLN A 132 12.03 -14.86 2.73
N ALA A 133 11.74 -13.99 3.70
CA ALA A 133 11.55 -14.38 5.09
C ALA A 133 10.29 -15.25 5.30
N GLN A 134 9.18 -14.92 4.64
CA GLN A 134 7.94 -15.70 4.68
C GLN A 134 8.17 -17.16 4.29
N HIS A 135 9.00 -17.41 3.27
CA HIS A 135 9.32 -18.77 2.87
C HIS A 135 10.20 -19.51 3.88
N ALA A 136 11.08 -18.82 4.60
CA ALA A 136 11.93 -19.45 5.62
C ALA A 136 11.10 -19.89 6.84
N THR A 137 10.12 -19.07 7.23
CA THR A 137 9.28 -19.31 8.43
C THR A 137 8.02 -20.14 8.14
N GLY A 138 7.60 -20.24 6.87
CA GLY A 138 6.40 -20.97 6.45
C GLY A 138 5.07 -20.28 6.81
N GLN A 139 5.11 -19.15 7.52
CA GLN A 139 3.95 -18.37 7.95
C GLN A 139 3.97 -16.99 7.27
N ARG A 140 2.79 -16.49 6.88
CA ARG A 140 2.66 -15.12 6.36
C ARG A 140 3.03 -14.13 7.48
N PRO A 141 4.01 -13.24 7.28
CA PRO A 141 4.32 -12.22 8.28
C PRO A 141 3.09 -11.33 8.51
N ALA A 142 2.93 -10.85 9.73
CA ALA A 142 1.82 -9.97 10.07
C ALA A 142 1.77 -8.77 9.11
N PRO A 143 0.55 -8.28 8.78
CA PRO A 143 0.39 -7.03 8.04
C PRO A 143 1.21 -5.93 8.70
N GLU A 144 1.82 -5.09 7.87
CA GLU A 144 2.58 -3.96 8.36
C GLU A 144 1.62 -3.04 9.14
N GLN A 145 2.00 -2.65 10.36
CA GLN A 145 1.21 -1.70 11.12
C GLN A 145 1.55 -0.28 10.64
N ARG A 146 0.52 0.49 10.30
CA ARG A 146 0.69 1.90 9.96
C ARG A 146 1.34 2.64 11.15
N PRO A 147 2.35 3.51 10.89
CA PRO A 147 3.12 4.17 11.95
C PRO A 147 2.25 5.01 12.91
N ASP A 148 1.18 5.64 12.42
CA ASP A 148 0.26 6.40 13.26
C ASP A 148 -0.63 5.52 14.14
N SER A 149 -0.91 4.28 13.75
CA SER A 149 -1.80 3.36 14.47
C SER A 149 -1.20 2.93 15.79
N ALA A 150 0.10 2.71 15.85
CA ALA A 150 0.82 2.43 17.09
C ALA A 150 0.74 3.62 18.07
N ALA A 151 0.88 4.85 17.55
CA ALA A 151 0.73 6.08 18.34
C ALA A 151 -0.73 6.33 18.78
N LEU A 152 -1.72 6.02 17.94
CA LEU A 152 -3.15 6.16 18.27
C LEU A 152 -3.60 5.10 19.29
N GLN A 153 -3.09 3.88 19.20
CA GLN A 153 -3.33 2.82 20.18
C GLN A 153 -2.72 3.15 21.54
N GLN A 154 -1.51 3.73 21.57
CA GLN A 154 -0.92 4.26 22.81
C GLN A 154 -1.73 5.42 23.39
N ARG A 155 -2.27 6.32 22.56
CA ARG A 155 -3.15 7.42 23.01
C ARG A 155 -4.51 6.94 23.51
N ARG A 156 -5.09 5.88 22.93
CA ARG A 156 -6.35 5.25 23.40
C ARG A 156 -6.20 4.54 24.75
N GLY A 157 -4.98 4.21 25.19
CA GLY A 157 -4.69 3.68 26.51
C GLY A 157 -4.49 4.74 27.61
N ALA A 158 -4.44 6.02 27.24
CA ALA A 158 -4.34 7.13 28.20
C ALA A 158 -5.73 7.74 28.46
N PRO A 159 -6.08 8.10 29.71
CA PRO A 159 -7.31 8.85 29.97
C PRO A 159 -7.26 10.20 29.22
N GLU A 160 -8.29 10.51 28.44
CA GLU A 160 -8.35 11.76 27.67
C GLU A 160 -8.26 12.98 28.62
N PRO A 161 -7.31 13.91 28.41
CA PRO A 161 -7.38 15.22 29.04
C PRO A 161 -8.52 16.00 28.37
N GLY A 162 -9.52 16.40 29.17
CA GLY A 162 -10.80 16.95 28.72
C GLY A 162 -10.69 17.96 27.57
N ARG A 163 -11.28 17.60 26.42
CA ARG A 163 -11.48 18.51 25.29
C ARG A 163 -12.43 19.63 25.71
N ARG A 164 -11.90 20.84 25.89
CA ARG A 164 -12.70 22.08 25.83
C ARG A 164 -13.42 22.09 24.49
N ARG A 165 -14.76 22.01 24.52
CA ARG A 165 -15.62 22.32 23.39
C ARG A 165 -15.22 23.71 22.90
N GLN A 166 -14.71 23.81 21.68
CA GLN A 166 -14.60 25.11 21.02
C GLN A 166 -16.04 25.54 20.72
N GLU A 167 -16.55 26.44 21.57
CA GLU A 167 -17.80 27.15 21.34
C GLU A 167 -17.67 27.91 20.02
N PHE A 168 -18.45 27.50 19.02
CA PHE A 168 -18.65 28.24 17.78
C PHE A 168 -19.43 29.51 18.16
N ARG A 169 -18.71 30.63 18.28
CA ARG A 169 -19.30 31.95 18.54
C ARG A 169 -20.08 32.38 17.28
N PRO A 170 -21.28 32.98 17.42
CA PRO A 170 -22.29 33.11 16.35
C PRO A 170 -21.84 33.96 15.16
#